data_AF-A0A8T5M5X0-F1
#
_entry.id   AF-A0A8T5M5X0-F1
#
_cell.length_a   1.000
_cell.length_b   1.000
_cell.length_c   1.000
_cell.angle_alpha   90.00
_cell.angle_beta   90.00
_cell.angle_gamma   90.00
#
_symmetry.space_group_name_H-M   'P 1'
#
loop_
_entity.id
_entity.type
_entity.pdbx_description
1 polymer ?
#
loop_
_entity_poly.entity_id
_entity_poly.type
_entity_poly.pdbx_seq_one_letter_code
_entity_poly.pdbx_strand_id
1 'polypeptide(L)'
;MSAIKFLRTYLFITLAFGALSLVDNILTFKEINFLFYSEILSVLAFFFFFFNIITIAVFKHYHIIKIAYVLPVYHLVTYLLLLWISIGLILLKTIPEWSWLTIIVVSTIFSLFEIGFSTYLLIRLKLF
;
A
#
# COMPACT_ATOMS: atom_id res chain seq x y z
N MET A 1 -17.07 14.11 -10.65
CA MET A 1 -16.75 12.68 -10.88
C MET A 1 -17.79 11.83 -10.15
N SER A 2 -18.32 10.74 -10.72
CA SER A 2 -19.29 9.91 -9.99
C SER A 2 -18.57 9.07 -8.93
N ALA A 3 -19.25 8.76 -7.81
CA ALA A 3 -18.70 7.96 -6.71
C ALA A 3 -18.12 6.61 -7.20
N ILE A 4 -18.81 5.98 -8.16
CA ILE A 4 -18.40 4.72 -8.78
C ILE A 4 -17.12 4.89 -9.60
N LYS A 5 -17.00 5.98 -10.38
CA LYS A 5 -15.77 6.28 -11.13
C LYS A 5 -14.60 6.52 -10.17
N PHE A 6 -14.82 7.25 -9.07
CA PHE A 6 -13.78 7.47 -8.07
C PHE A 6 -13.31 6.18 -7.40
N LEU A 7 -14.25 5.32 -6.98
CA LEU A 7 -13.92 4.01 -6.43
C LEU A 7 -13.13 3.15 -7.42
N ARG A 8 -13.55 3.10 -8.69
CA ARG A 8 -12.83 2.36 -9.74
C ARG A 8 -11.40 2.88 -9.91
N THR A 9 -11.22 4.20 -10.02
CA THR A 9 -9.90 4.82 -10.12
C THR A 9 -9.04 4.51 -8.89
N TYR A 10 -9.60 4.62 -7.69
CA TYR A 10 -8.92 4.27 -6.45
C TYR A 10 -8.41 2.82 -6.47
N LEU A 11 -9.27 1.85 -6.81
CA LEU A 11 -8.90 0.43 -6.85
C LEU A 11 -7.80 0.13 -7.87
N PHE A 12 -7.80 0.80 -9.03
CA PHE A 12 -6.71 0.66 -10.01
C PHE A 12 -5.41 1.28 -9.52
N ILE A 13 -5.46 2.42 -8.84
CA ILE A 13 -4.26 3.01 -8.23
C ILE A 13 -3.70 2.05 -7.17
N THR A 14 -4.56 1.50 -6.30
CA THR A 14 -4.12 0.54 -5.29
C THR A 14 -3.52 -0.72 -5.90
N LEU A 15 -4.10 -1.24 -7.00
CA LEU A 15 -3.51 -2.35 -7.76
C LEU A 15 -2.13 -2.01 -8.30
N ALA A 16 -1.96 -0.83 -8.88
CA ALA A 16 -0.68 -0.38 -9.40
C ALA A 16 0.36 -0.29 -8.27
N PHE A 17 0.01 0.28 -7.11
CA PHE A 17 0.88 0.32 -5.94
C PHE A 17 1.26 -1.08 -5.44
N GLY A 18 0.29 -1.99 -5.30
CA GLY A 18 0.57 -3.36 -4.89
C GLY A 18 1.52 -4.07 -5.87
N ALA A 19 1.33 -3.88 -7.18
CA ALA A 19 2.23 -4.43 -8.20
C ALA A 19 3.64 -3.81 -8.14
N LEU A 20 3.74 -2.49 -8.00
CA LEU A 20 5.02 -1.78 -7.89
C LEU A 20 5.80 -2.21 -6.64
N SER A 21 5.13 -2.33 -5.50
CA SER A 21 5.73 -2.84 -4.25
C SER A 21 6.18 -4.29 -4.38
N LEU A 22 5.41 -5.13 -5.07
CA LEU A 22 5.80 -6.52 -5.34
C LEU A 22 7.06 -6.58 -6.21
N VAL A 23 7.15 -5.72 -7.23
CA VAL A 23 8.36 -5.60 -8.06
C VAL A 23 9.55 -5.12 -7.21
N ASP A 24 9.38 -4.11 -6.35
CA ASP A 24 10.43 -3.63 -5.43
C ASP A 24 10.95 -4.76 -4.54
N ASN A 25 10.03 -5.54 -3.96
CA ASN A 25 10.37 -6.68 -3.10
C ASN A 25 11.14 -7.76 -3.86
N ILE A 26 10.76 -8.07 -5.11
CA ILE A 26 11.49 -9.04 -5.95
C ILE A 26 12.89 -8.55 -6.29
N LEU A 27 13.02 -7.27 -6.67
CA LEU A 27 14.32 -6.67 -6.99
C LEU A 27 15.24 -6.68 -5.76
N THR A 28 14.70 -6.29 -4.61
CA THR A 28 15.40 -6.31 -3.33
C THR A 28 15.82 -7.72 -2.92
N PHE A 29 14.95 -8.71 -3.07
CA PHE A 29 15.26 -10.11 -2.77
C PHE A 29 16.35 -10.69 -3.68
N LYS A 30 16.42 -10.23 -4.93
CA LYS A 30 17.50 -10.60 -5.86
C LYS A 30 18.78 -9.79 -5.69
N GLU A 31 18.85 -8.94 -4.65
CA GLU A 31 19.96 -8.01 -4.39
C GLU A 31 20.23 -7.04 -5.56
N ILE A 32 19.23 -6.82 -6.42
CA ILE A 32 19.30 -5.88 -7.54
C ILE A 32 18.93 -4.49 -7.01
N ASN A 33 19.94 -3.75 -6.55
CA ASN A 33 19.76 -2.42 -5.98
C ASN A 33 19.54 -1.34 -7.05
N PHE A 34 18.28 -1.14 -7.45
CA PHE A 34 17.85 0.08 -8.14
C PHE A 34 17.45 1.14 -7.11
N LEU A 35 18.42 1.82 -6.51
CA LEU A 35 18.18 2.88 -5.51
C LEU A 35 17.15 3.90 -6.00
N PHE A 36 17.23 4.32 -7.27
CA PHE A 36 16.27 5.22 -7.88
C PHE A 36 14.82 4.70 -7.86
N TYR A 37 14.61 3.39 -8.05
CA TYR A 37 13.27 2.81 -8.06
C TYR A 37 12.64 2.86 -6.66
N SER A 38 13.37 2.41 -5.64
CA SER A 38 12.87 2.38 -4.25
C SER A 38 12.68 3.80 -3.67
N GLU A 39 13.50 4.77 -4.07
CA GLU A 39 13.31 6.18 -3.70
C GLU A 39 12.04 6.78 -4.31
N ILE A 40 11.82 6.57 -5.62
CA ILE A 40 10.60 7.01 -6.31
C ILE A 40 9.36 6.36 -5.67
N LEU A 41 9.43 5.06 -5.39
CA LEU A 41 8.35 4.33 -4.74
C LEU A 41 8.03 4.90 -3.35
N SER A 42 9.05 5.28 -2.58
CA SER A 42 8.90 5.91 -1.27
C SER A 42 8.19 7.27 -1.35
N VAL A 43 8.56 8.10 -2.32
CA VAL A 43 7.89 9.39 -2.57
C VAL A 43 6.43 9.18 -2.99
N LEU A 44 6.18 8.22 -3.89
CA LEU A 44 4.83 7.86 -4.31
C LEU A 44 4.00 7.34 -3.13
N ALA A 45 4.57 6.51 -2.26
CA ALA A 45 3.91 5.99 -1.07
C ALA A 45 3.53 7.12 -0.09
N PHE A 46 4.39 8.13 0.06
CA PHE A 46 4.08 9.32 0.86
C PHE A 46 2.86 10.07 0.32
N PHE A 47 2.80 10.35 -0.99
CA PHE A 47 1.60 10.97 -1.59
C PHE A 47 0.36 10.07 -1.48
N PHE A 48 0.56 8.76 -1.64
CA PHE A 48 -0.52 7.78 -1.53
C PHE A 48 -1.10 7.71 -0.12
N PHE A 49 -0.30 7.95 0.92
CA PHE A 49 -0.80 8.09 2.30
C PHE A 49 -1.85 9.20 2.41
N PHE A 50 -1.55 10.42 1.96
CA PHE A 50 -2.53 11.53 1.97
C PHE A 50 -3.73 11.24 1.07
N PHE A 51 -3.49 10.61 -0.08
CA PHE A 51 -4.57 10.20 -0.96
C PHE A 51 -5.54 9.22 -0.27
N ASN A 52 -5.06 8.30 0.56
CA ASN A 52 -5.92 7.41 1.34
C ASN A 52 -6.75 8.16 2.40
N ILE A 53 -6.18 9.18 3.06
CA ILE A 53 -6.94 10.06 3.99
C ILE A 53 -8.10 10.75 3.24
N ILE A 54 -7.79 11.35 2.09
CA ILE A 54 -8.79 12.02 1.24
C ILE A 54 -9.84 11.01 0.77
N THR A 55 -9.42 9.81 0.37
CA THR A 55 -10.31 8.73 -0.08
C THR A 55 -11.33 8.37 0.99
N ILE A 56 -10.94 8.27 2.27
CA ILE A 56 -11.89 7.99 3.37
C ILE A 56 -12.94 9.09 3.49
N ALA A 57 -12.52 10.37 3.43
CA ALA A 57 -13.43 11.50 3.49
C ALA A 57 -14.41 11.50 2.31
N VAL A 58 -13.91 11.22 1.10
CA VAL A 58 -14.71 11.11 -0.13
C VAL A 58 -15.67 9.94 -0.06
N PHE A 59 -15.23 8.77 0.40
CA PHE A 59 -16.09 7.60 0.55
C PHE A 59 -17.23 7.88 1.55
N LYS A 60 -16.91 8.58 2.66
CA LYS A 60 -17.90 8.99 3.67
C LYS A 60 -18.92 9.96 3.08
N HIS A 61 -18.47 10.93 2.30
CA HIS A 61 -19.34 11.91 1.65
C HIS A 61 -20.28 11.26 0.62
N TYR A 62 -19.80 10.30 -0.16
CA TYR A 62 -20.59 9.63 -1.20
C TYR A 62 -21.30 8.35 -0.75
N HIS A 63 -21.31 8.04 0.56
CA HIS A 63 -21.93 6.82 1.11
C HIS A 63 -21.53 5.53 0.37
N ILE A 64 -20.23 5.39 0.05
CA ILE A 64 -19.72 4.18 -0.60
C ILE A 64 -19.91 2.95 0.31
N ILE A 65 -19.99 1.76 -0.29
CA ILE A 65 -20.15 0.49 0.42
C ILE A 65 -19.03 0.31 1.45
N LYS A 66 -19.39 -0.02 2.69
CA LYS A 66 -18.47 -0.12 3.84
C LYS A 66 -17.24 -1.01 3.57
N ILE A 67 -17.39 -2.08 2.78
CA ILE A 67 -16.28 -2.99 2.46
C ILE A 67 -15.14 -2.31 1.69
N ALA A 68 -15.42 -1.24 0.94
CA ALA A 68 -14.40 -0.49 0.21
C ALA A 68 -13.49 0.35 1.14
N TYR A 69 -13.94 0.67 2.36
CA TYR A 69 -13.16 1.44 3.33
C TYR A 69 -12.01 0.63 3.94
N VAL A 70 -12.05 -0.70 3.80
CA VAL A 70 -11.02 -1.59 4.34
C VAL A 70 -9.65 -1.24 3.75
N LEU A 71 -9.57 -0.99 2.43
CA LEU A 71 -8.31 -0.66 1.75
C LEU A 71 -7.66 0.63 2.25
N PRO A 72 -8.33 1.80 2.23
CA PRO A 72 -7.66 3.03 2.63
C PRO A 72 -7.32 3.03 4.12
N VAL A 73 -8.16 2.43 4.97
CA VAL A 73 -7.84 2.25 6.39
C VAL A 73 -6.64 1.33 6.57
N TYR A 74 -6.60 0.21 5.83
CA TYR A 74 -5.48 -0.72 5.83
C TYR A 74 -4.17 -0.02 5.47
N HIS A 75 -4.13 0.76 4.38
CA HIS A 75 -2.91 1.48 4.00
C HIS A 75 -2.44 2.47 5.07
N LEU A 76 -3.36 3.22 5.70
CA LEU A 76 -3.00 4.15 6.77
C LEU A 76 -2.43 3.42 7.99
N VAL A 77 -3.07 2.33 8.41
CA VAL A 77 -2.60 1.52 9.55
C VAL A 77 -1.24 0.90 9.26
N THR A 78 -1.07 0.32 8.07
CA THR A 78 0.21 -0.29 7.66
C THR A 78 1.33 0.74 7.58
N TYR A 79 1.07 1.92 7.00
CA TYR A 79 2.06 2.99 6.92
C TYR A 79 2.47 3.48 8.31
N LEU A 80 1.51 3.70 9.21
CA LEU A 80 1.79 4.10 10.59
C LEU A 80 2.58 3.03 11.35
N LEU A 81 2.22 1.76 11.21
CA LEU A 81 2.94 0.64 11.82
C LEU A 81 4.40 0.59 11.36
N LEU A 82 4.64 0.68 10.04
CA LEU A 82 5.99 0.67 9.49
C LEU A 82 6.80 1.87 9.98
N LEU A 83 6.19 3.07 10.03
CA LEU A 83 6.83 4.27 10.55
C LEU A 83 7.26 4.09 12.02
N TRP A 84 6.38 3.54 12.88
CA TRP A 84 6.72 3.26 14.28
C TRP A 84 7.83 2.22 14.42
N ILE A 85 7.81 1.16 13.61
CA ILE A 85 8.86 0.15 13.58
C ILE A 85 10.20 0.78 13.17
N SER A 86 10.22 1.60 12.12
CA SER A 86 11.42 2.31 11.66
C SER A 86 11.99 3.23 12.74
N ILE A 87 11.16 4.02 13.43
CA ILE A 87 11.60 4.87 14.54
C ILE A 87 12.19 4.02 15.68
N GLY A 88 11.53 2.91 16.03
CA GLY A 88 12.01 2.00 17.08
C GLY A 88 13.39 1.42 16.78
N LEU A 89 13.61 0.98 15.54
CA LEU A 89 14.91 0.45 15.09
C LEU A 89 16.03 1.51 15.15
N ILE A 90 15.73 2.76 14.77
CA ILE A 90 16.69 3.87 14.87
C ILE A 90 17.06 4.15 16.32
N LEU A 91 16.09 4.17 17.23
CA LEU A 91 16.31 4.45 18.65
C LEU A 91 17.13 3.36 19.34
N LEU A 92 16.93 2.10 18.97
CA LEU A 92 17.67 0.96 19.54
C LEU A 92 19.10 0.85 19.01
N LYS A 93 19.47 1.59 17.94
CA LYS A 93 20.78 1.53 17.26
C LYS A 93 21.26 0.10 16.93
N THR A 94 20.35 -0.85 16.92
CA THR A 94 20.59 -2.26 16.61
C THR A 94 19.61 -2.65 15.53
N ILE A 95 20.14 -2.92 14.34
CA ILE A 95 19.37 -3.49 13.23
C ILE A 95 19.72 -4.98 13.21
N PRO A 96 18.81 -5.86 13.68
CA PRO A 96 19.06 -7.30 13.61
C PRO A 96 19.25 -7.73 12.16
N GLU A 97 20.18 -8.65 11.88
CA GLU A 97 20.42 -9.14 10.51
C GLU A 97 19.16 -9.73 9.86
N TRP A 98 18.27 -10.33 10.66
CA TRP A 98 17.00 -10.91 10.18
C TRP A 98 15.89 -9.89 9.92
N SER A 99 16.08 -8.63 10.31
CA SER A 99 15.06 -7.58 10.15
C SER A 99 14.76 -7.32 8.68
N TRP A 100 15.79 -7.34 7.83
CA TRP A 100 15.65 -7.11 6.39
C TRP A 100 14.77 -8.15 5.71
N LEU A 101 15.06 -9.43 5.97
CA LEU A 101 14.30 -10.54 5.39
C LEU A 101 12.84 -10.53 5.89
N THR A 102 12.64 -10.18 7.17
CA THR A 102 11.29 -10.05 7.75
C THR A 102 10.50 -8.93 7.08
N ILE A 103 11.13 -7.77 6.83
CA ILE A 103 10.51 -6.63 6.14
C ILE A 103 10.09 -7.03 4.72
N ILE A 104 10.95 -7.72 3.97
CA ILE A 104 10.64 -8.17 2.60
C ILE A 104 9.45 -9.13 2.60
N VAL A 105 9.43 -10.13 3.50
CA VAL A 105 8.34 -11.11 3.59
C VAL A 105 7.03 -10.42 3.94
N VAL A 106 7.04 -9.55 4.95
CA VAL A 106 5.84 -8.79 5.37
C VAL A 106 5.35 -7.86 4.25
N SER A 107 6.26 -7.13 3.60
CA SER A 107 5.96 -6.26 2.46
C SER A 107 5.36 -7.03 1.28
N THR A 108 5.83 -8.25 1.04
CA THR A 108 5.30 -9.13 -0.01
C THR A 108 3.88 -9.58 0.32
N ILE A 109 3.62 -9.99 1.57
CA ILE A 109 2.27 -10.36 2.02
C ILE A 109 1.30 -9.18 1.86
N PHE A 110 1.73 -7.98 2.22
CA PHE A 110 0.94 -6.76 2.06
C PHE A 110 0.63 -6.47 0.59
N SER A 111 1.64 -6.53 -0.27
CA SER A 111 1.46 -6.34 -1.72
C SER A 111 0.46 -7.34 -2.31
N LEU A 112 0.55 -8.62 -1.91
CA LEU A 112 -0.39 -9.66 -2.35
C LEU A 112 -1.82 -9.41 -1.86
N PHE A 113 -1.97 -8.96 -0.61
CA PHE A 113 -3.27 -8.58 -0.06
C PHE A 113 -3.87 -7.38 -0.82
N GLU A 114 -3.08 -6.34 -1.08
CA GLU A 114 -3.51 -5.16 -1.85
C GLU A 114 -4.01 -5.54 -3.24
N ILE A 115 -3.24 -6.37 -3.95
CA ILE A 115 -3.61 -6.87 -5.29
C ILE A 115 -4.87 -7.73 -5.21
N GLY A 116 -4.88 -8.72 -4.32
CA GLY A 116 -5.98 -9.67 -4.19
C GLY A 116 -7.29 -8.99 -3.80
N PHE A 117 -7.26 -8.12 -2.79
CA PHE A 117 -8.45 -7.46 -2.27
C PHE A 117 -8.97 -6.38 -3.23
N SER A 118 -8.08 -5.63 -3.89
CA SER A 118 -8.50 -4.65 -4.91
C SER A 118 -9.12 -5.33 -6.12
N THR A 119 -8.53 -6.43 -6.60
CA THR A 119 -9.09 -7.25 -7.69
C THR A 119 -10.44 -7.84 -7.30
N TYR A 120 -10.55 -8.38 -6.08
CA TYR A 120 -11.79 -8.90 -5.54
C TYR A 120 -12.91 -7.85 -5.55
N LEU A 121 -12.62 -6.62 -5.12
CA LEU A 121 -13.61 -5.54 -5.14
C LEU A 121 -13.99 -5.11 -6.55
N LEU A 122 -13.03 -5.03 -7.48
CA LEU A 122 -13.32 -4.71 -8.89
C LEU A 122 -14.27 -5.74 -9.51
N ILE A 123 -14.01 -7.03 -9.30
CA ILE A 123 -14.85 -8.12 -9.83
C ILE A 123 -16.24 -8.10 -9.15
N ARG A 124 -16.27 -8.07 -7.82
CA ARG A 124 -17.52 -8.15 -7.05
C ARG A 124 -18.46 -6.98 -7.36
N LEU A 125 -17.92 -5.79 -7.58
CA LEU A 125 -18.69 -4.59 -7.85
C LEU A 125 -18.92 -4.36 -9.36
N LYS A 126 -18.50 -5.29 -10.22
CA LYS A 126 -18.60 -5.18 -11.69
C LYS A 126 -18.00 -3.86 -12.21
N LEU A 127 -16.85 -3.47 -11.66
CA LEU A 127 -16.10 -2.26 -12.02
C LEU A 127 -14.98 -2.54 -13.03
N PHE A 128 -14.94 -3.75 -13.59
CA PHE A 128 -14.08 -4.08 -14.72
C PHE A 128 -14.58 -3.41 -16.00
#